data_AF-A0A1B8D9B0-F1
#
_entry.id   AF-A0A1B8D9B0-F1
#
_cell.length_a   1.000
_cell.length_b   1.000
_cell.length_c   1.000
_cell.angle_alpha   90.00
_cell.angle_beta   90.00
_cell.angle_gamma   90.00
#
_symmetry.space_group_name_H-M   'P 1'
#
loop_
_entity.id
_entity.type
_entity.pdbx_description
1 polymer ?
#
loop_
_entity_poly.entity_id
_entity_poly.type
_entity_poly.pdbx_seq_one_letter_code
_entity_poly.pdbx_strand_id
1 'polypeptide(L)'
;MSAALPGNRALPASQYDLATYWGRVKHAAEISDPRMLLISKKGLEDSKELIASYKLGKVAHMSPELWHAKKVVDATIHPDTGEAVMLPFRMSSFVLSNLIVTAGMLTPGLGTTGTLLWQITNQSLNVAINNANANKSTPLSTSKIVQSYLLAVGAVVLRRPGSELSRPPPQGRVSRAGALNVFLMRGEEIRMGIDVYPALSAEEKAAGKSEADVPSLGKSRKAATIAVSETALSRVLNSSPVMVIPALALVRLQKMNWLKNSPRLVLPVNLGLILTTSLAALPFA
;
A
#
# COMPACT_ATOMS: atom_id res chain seq x y z
N MET A 1 4.17 11.69 -8.34
CA MET A 1 3.66 10.57 -9.16
C MET A 1 3.73 10.86 -10.66
N SER A 2 3.66 12.12 -11.13
CA SER A 2 3.69 12.46 -12.57
C SER A 2 4.98 13.16 -13.05
N ALA A 3 6.12 12.86 -12.40
CA ALA A 3 7.40 13.49 -12.68
C ALA A 3 7.98 13.09 -14.06
N ALA A 4 7.76 11.84 -14.49
CA ALA A 4 8.29 11.30 -15.75
C ALA A 4 7.64 11.86 -17.04
N LEU A 5 6.54 12.60 -16.96
CA LEU A 5 5.89 13.17 -18.16
C LEU A 5 6.61 14.45 -18.63
N PRO A 6 6.69 14.73 -19.94
CA PRO A 6 7.43 15.88 -20.46
C PRO A 6 6.84 17.23 -20.01
N GLY A 7 7.72 18.20 -19.76
CA GLY A 7 7.41 19.60 -19.44
C GLY A 7 7.91 20.07 -18.07
N ASN A 8 8.16 21.38 -17.94
CA ASN A 8 8.88 21.97 -16.79
C ASN A 8 7.94 22.53 -15.71
N ARG A 9 6.63 22.63 -15.98
CA ARG A 9 5.67 23.13 -14.99
C ARG A 9 5.34 22.04 -13.97
N ALA A 10 5.46 22.39 -12.69
CA ALA A 10 5.07 21.51 -11.59
C ALA A 10 3.56 21.27 -11.56
N LEU A 11 3.16 20.03 -11.35
CA LEU A 11 1.77 19.66 -11.09
C LEU A 11 1.48 19.77 -9.60
N PRO A 12 0.31 20.29 -9.20
CA PRO A 12 -0.09 20.27 -7.80
C PRO A 12 -0.15 18.83 -7.28
N ALA A 13 0.31 18.60 -6.05
CA ALA A 13 0.44 17.26 -5.49
C ALA A 13 -0.92 16.55 -5.36
N SER A 14 -1.95 17.28 -4.90
CA SER A 14 -3.29 16.79 -4.61
C SER A 14 -4.34 17.87 -4.88
N GLN A 15 -5.56 17.47 -5.21
CA GLN A 15 -6.73 18.35 -5.27
C GLN A 15 -7.19 18.78 -3.87
N TYR A 16 -6.87 17.98 -2.86
CA TYR A 16 -7.25 18.21 -1.47
C TYR A 16 -6.07 18.67 -0.62
N ASP A 17 -6.38 19.40 0.44
CA ASP A 17 -5.40 19.85 1.43
C ASP A 17 -4.83 18.66 2.22
N LEU A 18 -3.57 18.32 1.92
CA LEU A 18 -2.84 17.23 2.56
C LEU A 18 -2.44 17.54 4.02
N ALA A 19 -2.55 18.79 4.47
CA ALA A 19 -2.38 19.12 5.89
C ALA A 19 -3.54 18.54 6.73
N THR A 20 -4.74 18.49 6.16
CA THR A 20 -5.91 17.92 6.83
C THR A 20 -5.98 16.39 6.71
N TYR A 21 -6.48 15.75 7.76
CA TYR A 21 -6.72 14.30 7.76
C TYR A 21 -7.63 13.87 6.60
N TRP A 22 -8.78 14.53 6.46
CA TRP A 22 -9.75 14.20 5.40
C TRP A 22 -9.23 14.48 3.99
N GLY A 23 -8.34 15.45 3.80
CA GLY A 23 -7.70 15.66 2.51
C GLY A 23 -6.75 14.52 2.14
N ARG A 24 -5.95 14.00 3.09
CA ARG A 24 -5.15 12.79 2.87
C ARG A 24 -6.01 11.56 2.58
N VAL A 25 -7.14 11.43 3.29
CA VAL A 25 -8.10 10.33 3.07
C VAL A 25 -8.65 10.34 1.65
N LYS A 26 -9.14 11.49 1.19
CA LYS A 26 -9.68 11.64 -0.16
C LYS A 26 -8.61 11.42 -1.23
N HIS A 27 -7.40 11.91 -1.00
CA HIS A 27 -6.27 11.72 -1.92
C HIS A 27 -5.90 10.23 -2.06
N ALA A 28 -5.77 9.50 -0.95
CA ALA A 28 -5.49 8.07 -0.97
C ALA A 28 -6.62 7.27 -1.65
N ALA A 29 -7.88 7.62 -1.36
CA ALA A 29 -9.05 6.99 -1.97
C ALA A 29 -9.11 7.19 -3.50
N GLU A 30 -8.63 8.32 -4.01
CA GLU A 30 -8.56 8.57 -5.46
C GLU A 30 -7.50 7.71 -6.15
N ILE A 31 -6.32 7.58 -5.56
CA ILE A 31 -5.24 6.75 -6.10
C ILE A 31 -5.63 5.27 -6.10
N SER A 32 -6.35 4.84 -5.06
CA SER A 32 -6.82 3.46 -4.92
C SER A 32 -8.21 3.20 -5.50
N ASP A 33 -8.74 4.09 -6.35
CA ASP A 33 -10.06 3.92 -6.95
C ASP A 33 -10.07 2.74 -7.95
N PRO A 34 -10.86 1.67 -7.69
CA PRO A 34 -10.92 0.50 -8.57
C PRO A 34 -11.50 0.81 -9.95
N ARG A 35 -12.22 1.93 -10.13
CA ARG A 35 -12.74 2.36 -11.43
C ARG A 35 -11.60 2.64 -12.43
N MET A 36 -10.40 2.97 -11.93
CA MET A 36 -9.24 3.21 -12.77
C MET A 36 -8.77 1.94 -13.50
N LEU A 37 -9.18 0.75 -13.04
CA LEU A 37 -8.92 -0.52 -13.73
C LEU A 37 -9.70 -0.66 -15.05
N LEU A 38 -10.80 0.08 -15.21
CA LEU A 38 -11.65 0.04 -16.39
C LEU A 38 -11.21 1.02 -17.48
N ILE A 39 -10.14 1.79 -17.25
CA ILE A 39 -9.62 2.76 -18.21
C ILE A 39 -8.97 2.03 -19.38
N SER A 40 -9.38 2.39 -20.60
CA SER A 40 -8.80 1.86 -21.83
C SER A 40 -7.40 2.39 -22.07
N LYS A 41 -6.61 1.69 -22.89
CA LYS A 41 -5.28 2.18 -23.31
C LYS A 41 -5.37 3.55 -23.96
N LYS A 42 -6.41 3.79 -24.76
CA LYS A 42 -6.65 5.10 -25.40
C LYS A 42 -6.90 6.19 -24.35
N GLY A 43 -7.78 5.95 -23.38
CA GLY A 43 -8.05 6.92 -22.31
C GLY A 43 -6.82 7.24 -21.45
N LEU A 44 -5.89 6.29 -21.30
CA LEU A 44 -4.61 6.54 -20.66
C LEU A 44 -3.70 7.45 -21.48
N GLU A 45 -3.56 7.20 -22.78
CA GLU A 45 -2.75 8.06 -23.66
C GLU A 45 -3.33 9.48 -23.76
N ASP A 46 -4.65 9.61 -23.91
CA ASP A 46 -5.34 10.91 -23.91
C ASP A 46 -5.06 11.68 -22.58
N SER A 47 -5.07 10.96 -21.45
CA SER A 47 -4.75 11.54 -20.14
C SER A 47 -3.28 11.97 -20.01
N LYS A 48 -2.34 11.19 -20.58
CA LYS A 48 -0.91 11.55 -20.63
C LYS A 48 -0.70 12.82 -21.45
N GLU A 49 -1.33 12.91 -22.62
CA GLU A 49 -1.22 14.06 -23.52
C GLU A 49 -1.79 15.32 -22.87
N LEU A 50 -2.92 15.21 -22.18
CA LEU A 50 -3.53 16.34 -21.49
C LEU A 50 -2.64 16.87 -20.35
N ILE A 51 -2.03 15.96 -19.57
CA ILE A 51 -1.07 16.32 -18.52
C ILE A 51 0.20 16.94 -19.11
N ALA A 52 0.75 16.35 -20.18
CA ALA A 52 1.90 16.92 -20.88
C ALA A 52 1.60 18.33 -21.42
N SER A 53 0.41 18.55 -21.98
CA SER A 53 -0.03 19.85 -22.48
C SER A 53 -0.11 20.91 -21.38
N TYR A 54 -0.57 20.55 -20.19
CA TYR A 54 -0.51 21.43 -19.01
C TYR A 54 0.94 21.71 -18.58
N LYS A 55 1.79 20.68 -18.55
CA LYS A 55 3.21 20.82 -18.18
C LYS A 55 4.01 21.68 -19.17
N LEU A 56 3.60 21.71 -20.43
CA LEU A 56 4.13 22.56 -21.51
C LEU A 56 3.52 23.97 -21.56
N GLY A 57 2.57 24.29 -20.66
CA GLY A 57 1.96 25.61 -20.58
C GLY A 57 0.83 25.88 -21.59
N LYS A 58 0.39 24.88 -22.38
CA LYS A 58 -0.73 25.02 -23.33
C LYS A 58 -2.08 25.13 -22.60
N VAL A 59 -2.19 24.57 -21.41
CA VAL A 59 -3.37 24.66 -20.55
C VAL A 59 -3.04 25.50 -19.32
N ALA A 60 -3.77 26.59 -19.11
CA ALA A 60 -3.45 27.58 -18.08
C ALA A 60 -3.84 27.11 -16.66
N HIS A 61 -4.99 26.45 -16.49
CA HIS A 61 -5.58 26.15 -15.18
C HIS A 61 -5.90 24.66 -15.00
N MET A 62 -5.95 24.23 -13.74
CA MET A 62 -6.40 22.88 -13.37
C MET A 62 -7.91 22.76 -13.53
N SER A 63 -8.37 22.27 -14.68
CA SER A 63 -9.77 21.94 -14.93
C SER A 63 -10.16 20.61 -14.24
N PRO A 64 -11.46 20.35 -14.02
CA PRO A 64 -11.93 19.04 -13.54
C PRO A 64 -11.48 17.86 -14.43
N GLU A 65 -11.42 18.09 -15.74
CA GLU A 65 -10.93 17.10 -16.71
C GLU A 65 -9.42 16.82 -16.53
N LEU A 66 -8.63 17.86 -16.27
CA LEU A 66 -7.20 17.71 -15.99
C LEU A 66 -6.96 17.00 -14.65
N TRP A 67 -7.78 17.25 -13.64
CA TRP A 67 -7.77 16.49 -12.38
C TRP A 67 -8.10 15.01 -12.60
N HIS A 68 -9.08 14.71 -13.46
CA HIS A 68 -9.40 13.33 -13.83
C HIS A 68 -8.24 12.66 -14.56
N ALA A 69 -7.64 13.33 -15.55
CA ALA A 69 -6.47 12.82 -16.27
C ALA A 69 -5.28 12.58 -15.34
N LYS A 70 -5.05 13.49 -14.37
CA LYS A 70 -4.04 13.32 -13.33
C LYS A 70 -4.30 12.08 -12.49
N LYS A 71 -5.55 11.86 -12.07
CA LYS A 71 -5.96 10.66 -11.32
C LYS A 71 -5.70 9.39 -12.12
N VAL A 72 -6.04 9.37 -13.41
CA VAL A 72 -5.79 8.22 -14.31
C VAL A 72 -4.30 7.93 -14.41
N VAL A 73 -3.49 8.96 -14.63
CA VAL A 73 -2.01 8.87 -14.70
C VAL A 73 -1.44 8.36 -13.38
N ASP A 74 -1.78 8.98 -12.25
CA ASP A 74 -1.22 8.62 -10.95
C ASP A 74 -1.65 7.21 -10.48
N ALA A 75 -2.83 6.74 -10.88
CA ALA A 75 -3.32 5.40 -10.53
C ALA A 75 -2.80 4.27 -11.45
N THR A 76 -2.24 4.62 -12.61
CA THR A 76 -1.91 3.67 -13.68
C THR A 76 -0.43 3.62 -14.05
N ILE A 77 0.25 4.76 -13.97
CA ILE A 77 1.62 4.93 -14.47
C ILE A 77 2.62 4.84 -13.33
N HIS A 78 3.75 4.18 -13.59
CA HIS A 78 4.87 4.16 -12.67
C HIS A 78 5.58 5.53 -12.67
N PRO A 79 5.82 6.14 -11.49
CA PRO A 79 6.31 7.52 -11.39
C PRO A 79 7.68 7.76 -12.03
N ASP A 80 8.53 6.73 -12.08
CA ASP A 80 9.91 6.82 -12.58
C ASP A 80 10.05 6.43 -14.05
N THR A 81 9.28 5.45 -14.55
CA THR A 81 9.43 4.95 -15.93
C THR A 81 8.45 5.57 -16.90
N GLY A 82 7.35 6.16 -16.42
CA GLY A 82 6.27 6.65 -17.28
C GLY A 82 5.44 5.54 -17.94
N GLU A 83 5.74 4.28 -17.65
CA GLU A 83 5.04 3.12 -18.20
C GLU A 83 3.86 2.68 -17.32
N ALA A 84 2.86 2.05 -17.95
CA ALA A 84 1.71 1.54 -17.22
C ALA A 84 2.11 0.34 -16.35
N VAL A 85 1.79 0.39 -15.06
CA VAL A 85 1.96 -0.75 -14.15
C VAL A 85 1.02 -1.88 -14.60
N MET A 86 1.54 -3.10 -14.67
CA MET A 86 0.80 -4.27 -15.14
C MET A 86 -0.33 -4.64 -14.16
N LEU A 87 -1.51 -4.97 -14.68
CA LEU A 87 -2.59 -5.56 -13.87
C LEU A 87 -2.20 -6.99 -13.44
N PRO A 88 -2.50 -7.43 -12.21
CA PRO A 88 -3.29 -6.79 -11.15
C PRO A 88 -2.42 -6.06 -10.09
N PHE A 89 -1.24 -5.55 -10.46
CA PHE A 89 -0.26 -5.00 -9.52
C PHE A 89 -0.31 -3.48 -9.36
N ARG A 90 -1.34 -2.82 -9.93
CA ARG A 90 -1.59 -1.39 -9.75
C ARG A 90 -2.04 -1.09 -8.32
N MET A 91 -1.75 0.11 -7.83
CA MET A 91 -2.26 0.56 -6.53
C MET A 91 -3.80 0.60 -6.49
N SER A 92 -4.46 0.83 -7.63
CA SER A 92 -5.91 0.76 -7.81
C SER A 92 -6.49 -0.66 -7.70
N SER A 93 -5.71 -1.71 -7.93
CA SER A 93 -6.11 -3.10 -7.70
C SER A 93 -5.67 -3.66 -6.36
N PHE A 94 -4.86 -2.93 -5.57
CA PHE A 94 -4.31 -3.41 -4.30
C PHE A 94 -5.39 -3.91 -3.35
N VAL A 95 -6.44 -3.11 -3.14
CA VAL A 95 -7.55 -3.45 -2.23
C VAL A 95 -8.34 -4.65 -2.76
N LEU A 96 -8.61 -4.69 -4.06
CA LEU A 96 -9.38 -5.78 -4.68
C LEU A 96 -8.61 -7.11 -4.69
N SER A 97 -7.34 -7.09 -5.05
CA SER A 97 -6.49 -8.29 -5.05
C SER A 97 -6.34 -8.86 -3.64
N ASN A 98 -6.17 -7.99 -2.62
CA ASN A 98 -6.15 -8.43 -1.22
C ASN A 98 -7.52 -8.93 -0.73
N LEU A 99 -8.62 -8.37 -1.22
CA LEU A 99 -9.96 -8.84 -0.89
C LEU A 99 -10.20 -10.26 -1.43
N ILE A 100 -9.76 -10.56 -2.65
CA ILE A 100 -9.85 -11.90 -3.25
C ILE A 100 -9.07 -12.92 -2.42
N VAL A 101 -7.82 -12.60 -2.06
CA VAL A 101 -7.00 -13.47 -1.22
C VAL A 101 -7.63 -13.67 0.16
N THR A 102 -8.17 -12.59 0.75
CA THR A 102 -8.87 -12.66 2.05
C THR A 102 -10.12 -13.53 1.97
N ALA A 103 -10.91 -13.43 0.89
CA ALA A 103 -12.07 -14.30 0.67
C ALA A 103 -11.66 -15.77 0.54
N GLY A 104 -10.56 -16.05 -0.17
CA GLY A 104 -9.97 -17.39 -0.26
C GLY A 104 -9.55 -17.94 1.12
N MET A 105 -8.88 -17.12 1.93
CA MET A 105 -8.47 -17.49 3.29
C MET A 105 -9.64 -17.68 4.26
N LEU A 106 -10.76 -16.99 4.04
CA LEU A 106 -11.97 -17.08 4.88
C LEU A 106 -12.94 -18.18 4.44
N THR A 107 -12.63 -18.91 3.37
CA THR A 107 -13.51 -19.96 2.88
C THR A 107 -13.61 -21.09 3.94
N PRO A 108 -14.82 -21.51 4.34
CA PRO A 108 -14.98 -22.55 5.36
C PRO A 108 -14.43 -23.90 4.88
N GLY A 109 -13.85 -24.69 5.80
CA GLY A 109 -13.40 -26.05 5.48
C GLY A 109 -12.07 -26.14 4.74
N LEU A 110 -11.29 -25.05 4.67
CA LEU A 110 -9.92 -25.13 4.16
C LEU A 110 -9.06 -26.01 5.06
N GLY A 111 -8.67 -27.18 4.55
CA GLY A 111 -7.64 -28.01 5.17
C GLY A 111 -6.29 -27.27 5.25
N THR A 112 -5.31 -27.91 5.90
CA THR A 112 -3.96 -27.36 6.08
C THR A 112 -3.31 -26.97 4.75
N THR A 113 -3.47 -27.79 3.71
CA THR A 113 -2.95 -27.51 2.37
C THR A 113 -3.59 -26.29 1.73
N GLY A 114 -4.92 -26.14 1.83
CA GLY A 114 -5.62 -24.96 1.32
C GLY A 114 -5.17 -23.68 2.03
N THR A 115 -5.07 -23.73 3.35
CA THR A 115 -4.59 -22.60 4.16
C THR A 115 -3.16 -22.19 3.78
N LEU A 116 -2.29 -23.18 3.54
CA LEU A 116 -0.91 -22.94 3.12
C LEU A 116 -0.86 -22.30 1.73
N LEU A 117 -1.62 -22.83 0.76
CA LEU A 117 -1.68 -22.29 -0.59
C LEU A 117 -2.11 -20.82 -0.59
N TRP A 118 -3.18 -20.46 0.13
CA TRP A 118 -3.62 -19.06 0.20
C TRP A 118 -2.64 -18.13 0.91
N GLN A 119 -1.90 -18.63 1.91
CA GLN A 119 -0.84 -17.82 2.51
C GLN A 119 0.34 -17.61 1.56
N ILE A 120 0.71 -18.62 0.77
CA ILE A 120 1.70 -18.47 -0.31
C ILE A 120 1.19 -17.44 -1.31
N THR A 121 -0.05 -17.57 -1.78
CA THR A 121 -0.68 -16.59 -2.69
C THR A 121 -0.66 -15.17 -2.12
N ASN A 122 -0.97 -15.00 -0.84
CA ASN A 122 -0.92 -13.71 -0.17
C ASN A 122 0.48 -13.09 -0.18
N GLN A 123 1.51 -13.89 0.13
CA GLN A 123 2.89 -13.39 0.13
C GLN A 123 3.39 -13.11 -1.28
N SER A 124 3.07 -13.97 -2.26
CA SER A 124 3.39 -13.76 -3.67
C SER A 124 2.79 -12.46 -4.19
N LEU A 125 1.52 -12.19 -3.86
CA LEU A 125 0.84 -10.95 -4.25
C LEU A 125 1.52 -9.73 -3.64
N ASN A 126 1.83 -9.76 -2.34
CA ASN A 126 2.52 -8.65 -1.66
C ASN A 126 3.91 -8.38 -2.25
N VAL A 127 4.69 -9.43 -2.55
CA VAL A 127 6.01 -9.28 -3.19
C VAL A 127 5.87 -8.71 -4.60
N ALA A 128 4.91 -9.22 -5.39
CA ALA A 128 4.70 -8.75 -6.76
C ALA A 128 4.26 -7.28 -6.82
N ILE A 129 3.34 -6.87 -5.95
CA ILE A 129 2.90 -5.46 -5.84
C ILE A 129 4.06 -4.58 -5.38
N ASN A 130 4.80 -4.99 -4.36
CA ASN A 130 5.94 -4.21 -3.88
C ASN A 130 7.00 -4.04 -4.98
N ASN A 131 7.28 -5.09 -5.76
CA ASN A 131 8.23 -5.01 -6.87
C ASN A 131 7.73 -4.15 -8.04
N ALA A 132 6.44 -4.22 -8.34
CA ALA A 132 5.81 -3.46 -9.41
C ALA A 132 5.74 -1.95 -9.11
N ASN A 133 5.68 -1.58 -7.82
CA ASN A 133 5.60 -0.19 -7.35
C ASN A 133 6.89 0.29 -6.66
N ALA A 134 7.97 -0.50 -6.71
CA ALA A 134 9.26 -0.12 -6.13
C ALA A 134 9.91 0.98 -6.96
N ASN A 135 10.50 1.96 -6.26
CA ASN A 135 11.26 3.06 -6.85
C ASN A 135 12.35 2.52 -7.81
N LYS A 136 12.27 2.86 -9.10
CA LYS A 136 13.15 2.35 -10.14
C LYS A 136 14.46 3.12 -10.25
N SER A 137 14.60 4.25 -9.55
CA SER A 137 15.87 4.96 -9.40
C SER A 137 16.91 4.16 -8.61
N THR A 138 16.49 3.18 -7.80
CA THR A 138 17.36 2.20 -7.14
C THR A 138 16.89 0.78 -7.49
N PRO A 139 17.28 0.22 -8.65
CA PRO A 139 16.76 -1.07 -9.10
C PRO A 139 17.09 -2.17 -8.09
N LEU A 140 16.04 -2.84 -7.58
CA LEU A 140 16.21 -4.04 -6.75
C LEU A 140 16.83 -5.14 -7.60
N SER A 141 18.00 -5.64 -7.20
CA SER A 141 18.61 -6.82 -7.83
C SER A 141 17.63 -8.00 -7.77
N THR A 142 17.51 -8.75 -8.86
CA THR A 142 16.70 -9.97 -8.95
C THR A 142 16.99 -10.94 -7.80
N SER A 143 18.25 -11.01 -7.35
CA SER A 143 18.67 -11.79 -6.19
C SER A 143 17.94 -11.35 -4.89
N LYS A 144 17.80 -10.04 -4.66
CA LYS A 144 17.07 -9.50 -3.50
C LYS A 144 15.58 -9.77 -3.58
N ILE A 145 14.99 -9.75 -4.77
CA ILE A 145 13.57 -10.09 -4.98
C ILE A 145 13.31 -11.56 -4.63
N VAL A 146 14.15 -12.46 -5.16
CA VAL A 146 14.07 -13.90 -4.87
C VAL A 146 14.32 -14.18 -3.40
N GLN A 147 15.33 -13.54 -2.79
CA GLN A 147 15.60 -13.67 -1.37
C GLN A 147 14.42 -13.20 -0.51
N SER A 148 13.81 -12.05 -0.85
CA SER A 148 12.63 -11.52 -0.15
C SER A 148 11.45 -12.47 -0.28
N TYR A 149 11.24 -13.06 -1.46
CA TYR A 149 10.21 -14.08 -1.69
C TYR A 149 10.44 -15.35 -0.88
N LEU A 150 11.66 -15.91 -0.91
CA LEU A 150 12.01 -17.12 -0.16
C LEU A 150 11.90 -16.91 1.35
N LEU A 151 12.26 -15.73 1.86
CA LEU A 151 12.07 -15.38 3.27
C LEU A 151 10.58 -15.25 3.63
N ALA A 152 9.78 -14.59 2.79
CA ALA A 152 8.36 -14.40 3.04
C ALA A 152 7.56 -15.72 3.00
N VAL A 153 7.83 -16.58 2.02
CA VAL A 153 7.22 -17.91 1.90
C VAL A 153 7.79 -18.87 2.95
N GLY A 154 9.10 -18.82 3.19
CA GLY A 154 9.79 -19.62 4.20
C GLY A 154 9.23 -19.37 5.59
N ALA A 155 8.98 -18.11 5.98
CA ALA A 155 8.39 -17.77 7.27
C ALA A 155 6.96 -18.32 7.46
N VAL A 156 6.21 -18.49 6.36
CA VAL A 156 4.87 -19.11 6.37
C VAL A 156 4.97 -20.63 6.51
N VAL A 157 5.88 -21.27 5.76
CA VAL A 157 6.07 -22.73 5.73
C VAL A 157 6.76 -23.25 7.00
N LEU A 158 7.78 -22.56 7.51
CA LEU A 158 8.50 -22.89 8.74
C LEU A 158 7.71 -22.58 10.02
N ARG A 159 6.49 -22.06 9.92
CA ARG A 159 5.68 -21.79 11.10
C ARG A 159 5.24 -23.11 11.73
N ARG A 160 6.10 -23.63 12.61
CA ARG A 160 5.86 -24.85 13.39
C ARG A 160 4.55 -24.70 14.18
N PRO A 161 3.58 -25.61 14.01
CA PRO A 161 2.43 -25.69 14.89
C PRO A 161 2.91 -26.24 16.23
N GLY A 162 3.38 -25.40 17.15
CA GLY A 162 3.86 -25.92 18.44
C GLY A 162 4.59 -24.99 19.41
N SER A 163 4.87 -23.72 19.11
CA SER A 163 5.32 -22.81 20.17
C SER A 163 4.11 -22.28 20.94
N GLU A 164 3.79 -22.96 22.04
CA GLU A 164 2.67 -22.70 22.96
C GLU A 164 2.77 -21.38 23.75
N LEU A 165 3.77 -20.53 23.49
CA LEU A 165 3.82 -19.23 24.14
C LEU A 165 2.93 -18.23 23.41
N SER A 166 1.65 -18.24 23.82
CA SER A 166 0.53 -17.39 23.42
C SER A 166 0.04 -17.61 21.98
N ARG A 167 -1.03 -18.41 21.79
CA ARG A 167 -1.88 -18.35 20.59
C ARG A 167 -2.54 -16.97 20.58
N PRO A 168 -1.99 -15.96 19.88
CA PRO A 168 -2.61 -14.65 19.89
C PRO A 168 -3.96 -14.78 19.18
N PRO A 169 -4.97 -13.98 19.54
CA PRO A 169 -6.15 -13.86 18.70
C PRO A 169 -5.72 -13.55 17.25
N PRO A 170 -6.57 -13.84 16.23
CA PRO A 170 -6.27 -13.57 14.83
C PRO A 170 -5.57 -12.21 14.59
N GLN A 171 -5.98 -11.18 15.34
CA GLN A 171 -5.31 -9.88 15.46
C GLN A 171 -3.81 -9.96 15.72
N GLY A 172 -3.42 -10.53 16.86
CA GLY A 172 -2.02 -10.58 17.28
C GLY A 172 -1.16 -11.41 16.33
N ARG A 173 -1.75 -12.36 15.58
CA ARG A 173 -1.03 -13.13 14.56
C ARG A 173 -0.64 -12.28 13.35
N VAL A 174 -1.55 -11.42 12.86
CA VAL A 174 -1.26 -10.56 11.70
C VAL A 174 -0.37 -9.40 12.11
N SER A 175 -0.60 -8.76 13.26
CA SER A 175 0.29 -7.71 13.79
C SER A 175 1.73 -8.22 13.95
N ARG A 176 1.91 -9.43 14.50
CA ARG A 176 3.24 -10.05 14.63
C ARG A 176 3.88 -10.37 13.28
N ALA A 177 3.09 -10.85 12.31
CA ALA A 177 3.58 -11.10 10.96
C ALA A 177 4.00 -9.80 10.25
N GLY A 178 3.20 -8.73 10.39
CA GLY A 178 3.50 -7.41 9.83
C GLY A 178 4.78 -6.80 10.40
N ALA A 179 4.96 -6.86 11.72
CA ALA A 179 6.17 -6.41 12.39
C ALA A 179 7.39 -7.24 11.97
N LEU A 180 7.28 -8.58 11.99
CA LEU A 180 8.36 -9.48 11.57
C LEU A 180 8.80 -9.22 10.13
N ASN A 181 7.84 -8.99 9.23
CA ASN A 181 8.13 -8.66 7.83
C ASN A 181 8.94 -7.37 7.68
N VAL A 182 8.65 -6.34 8.48
CA VAL A 182 9.43 -5.09 8.49
C VAL A 182 10.85 -5.34 8.96
N PHE A 183 11.02 -6.08 10.06
CA PHE A 183 12.36 -6.40 10.57
C PHE A 183 13.17 -7.29 9.61
N LEU A 184 12.53 -8.19 8.88
CA LEU A 184 13.20 -9.03 7.88
C LEU A 184 13.60 -8.23 6.64
N MET A 185 12.70 -7.41 6.09
CA MET A 185 13.00 -6.63 4.88
C MET A 185 13.97 -5.48 5.15
N ARG A 186 13.87 -4.82 6.32
CA ARG A 186 14.70 -3.68 6.70
C ARG A 186 15.82 -4.06 7.68
N GLY A 187 16.07 -5.35 7.87
CA GLY A 187 17.13 -5.83 8.76
C GLY A 187 18.54 -5.42 8.31
N GLU A 188 18.74 -5.30 7.00
CA GLU A 188 20.00 -4.77 6.45
C GLU A 188 20.17 -3.27 6.71
N GLU A 189 19.08 -2.49 6.80
CA GLU A 189 19.14 -1.07 7.21
C GLU A 189 19.64 -0.96 8.66
N ILE A 190 19.22 -1.86 9.56
CA ILE A 190 19.70 -1.92 10.94
C ILE A 190 21.20 -2.29 11.00
N ARG A 191 21.65 -3.23 10.14
CA ARG A 191 23.05 -3.68 10.11
C ARG A 191 23.99 -2.67 9.48
N MET A 192 23.59 -2.01 8.40
CA MET A 192 24.43 -1.09 7.63
C MET A 192 24.29 0.37 8.07
N GLY A 193 23.18 0.71 8.73
CA GLY A 193 22.82 2.09 9.07
C GLY A 193 22.12 2.80 7.91
N ILE A 194 21.28 3.78 8.26
CA ILE A 194 20.61 4.68 7.30
C ILE A 194 21.31 6.03 7.27
N ASP A 195 21.26 6.70 6.11
CA ASP A 195 21.75 8.05 5.93
C ASP A 195 20.91 9.04 6.75
N VAL A 196 21.59 9.92 7.49
CA VAL A 196 20.97 10.95 8.33
C VAL A 196 21.14 12.30 7.65
N TYR A 197 20.03 12.98 7.38
CA TYR A 197 20.02 14.29 6.76
C TYR A 197 19.87 15.38 7.81
N PRO A 198 20.43 16.58 7.59
CA PRO A 198 20.21 17.70 8.48
C PRO A 198 18.74 18.15 8.42
N ALA A 199 18.21 18.63 9.55
CA ALA A 199 16.86 19.16 9.60
C ALA A 199 16.79 20.45 8.77
N LEU A 200 15.99 20.44 7.70
CA LEU A 200 15.75 21.61 6.86
C LEU A 200 15.11 22.74 7.66
N SER A 201 15.57 23.97 7.43
CA SER A 201 14.94 25.18 7.96
C SER A 201 13.52 25.35 7.38
N ALA A 202 12.66 26.11 8.08
CA ALA A 202 11.28 26.34 7.64
C ALA A 202 11.20 27.00 6.24
N GLU A 203 12.20 27.82 5.91
CA GLU A 203 12.34 28.52 4.63
C GLU A 203 12.70 27.54 3.49
N GLU A 204 13.56 26.56 3.75
CA GLU A 204 13.93 25.53 2.76
C GLU A 204 12.80 24.53 2.51
N LYS A 205 12.01 24.21 3.55
CA LYS A 205 10.79 23.42 3.40
C LYS A 205 9.72 24.17 2.59
N ALA A 206 9.60 25.49 2.79
CA ALA A 206 8.68 26.34 2.02
C ALA A 206 9.11 26.49 0.55
N ALA A 207 10.42 26.44 0.27
CA ALA A 207 10.98 26.41 -1.09
C ALA A 207 10.84 25.06 -1.80
N GLY A 208 10.27 24.04 -1.13
CA GLY A 208 10.02 22.72 -1.71
C GLY A 208 11.26 21.82 -1.83
N LYS A 209 12.36 22.16 -1.15
CA LYS A 209 13.54 21.28 -1.07
C LYS A 209 13.22 20.07 -0.21
N SER A 210 13.60 18.90 -0.68
CA SER A 210 13.51 17.64 0.07
C SER A 210 14.75 17.47 0.93
N GLU A 211 14.65 16.74 2.05
CA GLU A 211 15.81 16.38 2.88
C GLU A 211 16.86 15.60 2.08
N ALA A 212 16.45 14.99 0.96
CA ALA A 212 17.32 14.34 -0.01
C ALA A 212 18.19 15.29 -0.87
N ASP A 213 17.85 16.59 -0.93
CA ASP A 213 18.60 17.59 -1.70
C ASP A 213 19.81 18.14 -0.92
N VAL A 214 19.93 17.78 0.37
CA VAL A 214 21.02 18.18 1.24
C VAL A 214 21.98 17.00 1.43
N PRO A 215 23.31 17.21 1.41
CA PRO A 215 24.26 16.13 1.65
C PRO A 215 24.02 15.42 2.98
N SER A 216 24.05 14.08 2.94
CA SER A 216 23.95 13.21 4.12
C SER A 216 25.06 13.53 5.12
N LEU A 217 24.71 13.59 6.40
CA LEU A 217 25.64 13.72 7.53
C LEU A 217 26.38 12.41 7.84
N GLY A 218 26.02 11.32 7.14
CA GLY A 218 26.60 9.99 7.30
C GLY A 218 25.58 8.95 7.78
N LYS A 219 26.04 7.71 7.93
CA LYS A 219 25.19 6.57 8.26
C LYS A 219 25.10 6.30 9.76
N SER A 220 23.89 6.12 10.27
CA SER A 220 23.63 5.79 11.67
C SER A 220 22.80 4.52 11.82
N ARG A 221 23.35 3.54 12.56
CA ARG A 221 22.64 2.33 12.96
C ARG A 221 21.55 2.60 13.99
N LYS A 222 21.76 3.58 14.89
CA LYS A 222 20.78 3.94 15.91
C LYS A 222 19.55 4.59 15.29
N ALA A 223 19.75 5.48 14.32
CA ALA A 223 18.67 6.06 13.53
C ALA A 223 17.91 4.96 12.77
N ALA A 224 18.63 4.00 12.18
CA ALA A 224 18.02 2.86 11.50
C ALA A 224 17.14 2.03 12.43
N THR A 225 17.61 1.69 13.63
CA THR A 225 16.81 0.93 14.61
C THR A 225 15.53 1.68 14.99
N ILE A 226 15.60 2.99 15.25
CA ILE A 226 14.43 3.80 15.59
C ILE A 226 13.45 3.81 14.41
N ALA A 227 13.93 4.17 13.21
CA ALA A 227 13.10 4.24 12.01
C ALA A 227 12.42 2.91 11.68
N VAL A 228 13.15 1.78 11.78
CA VAL A 228 12.58 0.45 11.52
C VAL A 228 11.58 0.05 12.61
N SER A 229 11.82 0.41 13.87
CA SER A 229 10.90 0.14 14.99
C SER A 229 9.61 0.95 14.85
N GLU A 230 9.71 2.24 14.53
CA GLU A 230 8.56 3.12 14.27
C GLU A 230 7.78 2.66 13.03
N THR A 231 8.47 2.19 11.99
CA THR A 231 7.83 1.57 10.82
C THR A 231 7.08 0.30 11.21
N ALA A 232 7.66 -0.55 12.06
CA ALA A 232 7.01 -1.77 12.52
C ALA A 232 5.76 -1.44 13.36
N LEU A 233 5.87 -0.47 14.27
CA LEU A 233 4.77 -0.02 15.11
C LEU A 233 3.64 0.62 14.30
N SER A 234 3.97 1.51 13.36
CA SER A 234 2.97 2.13 12.47
C SER A 234 2.24 1.10 11.63
N ARG A 235 2.91 0.06 11.12
CA ARG A 235 2.22 -1.05 10.43
C ARG A 235 1.24 -1.80 11.33
N VAL A 236 1.61 -2.05 12.58
CA VAL A 236 0.72 -2.70 13.55
C VAL A 236 -0.48 -1.83 13.85
N LEU A 237 -0.27 -0.54 14.12
CA LEU A 237 -1.33 0.42 14.42
C LEU A 237 -2.27 0.61 13.24
N ASN A 238 -1.73 0.79 12.03
CA ASN A 238 -2.50 0.96 10.80
C ASN A 238 -3.34 -0.29 10.45
N SER A 239 -2.79 -1.49 10.65
CA SER A 239 -3.53 -2.73 10.38
C SER A 239 -4.59 -3.04 11.44
N SER A 240 -4.53 -2.42 12.62
CA SER A 240 -5.42 -2.76 13.75
C SER A 240 -6.89 -2.40 13.49
N PRO A 241 -7.25 -1.19 13.01
CA PRO A 241 -8.63 -0.85 12.67
C PRO A 241 -9.27 -1.82 11.67
N VAL A 242 -8.55 -2.15 10.59
CA VAL A 242 -9.03 -3.05 9.51
C VAL A 242 -9.37 -4.44 10.02
N MET A 243 -8.73 -4.87 11.10
CA MET A 243 -8.93 -6.20 11.63
C MET A 243 -9.91 -6.24 12.81
N VAL A 244 -9.96 -5.19 13.63
CA VAL A 244 -10.83 -5.13 14.81
C VAL A 244 -12.25 -4.71 14.44
N ILE A 245 -12.40 -3.68 13.60
CA ILE A 245 -13.70 -3.07 13.31
C ILE A 245 -14.62 -4.06 12.56
N PRO A 246 -14.19 -4.74 11.48
CA PRO A 246 -15.04 -5.71 10.79
C PRO A 246 -15.44 -6.89 11.68
N ALA A 247 -14.52 -7.40 12.50
CA ALA A 247 -14.81 -8.53 13.38
C ALA A 247 -15.85 -8.17 14.45
N LEU A 248 -15.69 -7.02 15.12
CA LEU A 248 -16.66 -6.57 16.13
C LEU A 248 -18.01 -6.19 15.51
N ALA A 249 -17.99 -5.55 14.34
CA ALA A 249 -19.21 -5.22 13.60
C ALA A 249 -19.94 -6.51 13.19
N LEU A 250 -19.23 -7.50 12.62
CA LEU A 250 -19.82 -8.77 12.22
C LEU A 250 -20.45 -9.51 13.40
N VAL A 251 -19.80 -9.56 14.56
CA VAL A 251 -20.36 -10.20 15.76
C VAL A 251 -21.65 -9.51 16.21
N ARG A 252 -21.75 -8.18 16.08
CA ARG A 252 -23.00 -7.47 16.35
C ARG A 252 -24.06 -7.73 15.29
N LEU A 253 -23.71 -7.70 14.01
CA LEU A 253 -24.64 -7.96 12.91
C LEU A 253 -25.18 -9.39 12.93
N GLN A 254 -24.36 -10.37 13.33
CA GLN A 254 -24.77 -11.78 13.49
C GLN A 254 -25.79 -11.98 14.60
N LYS A 255 -25.98 -10.99 15.50
CA LYS A 255 -27.06 -11.02 16.50
C LYS A 255 -28.40 -10.56 15.94
N MET A 256 -28.42 -9.89 14.78
CA MET A 256 -29.64 -9.37 14.14
C MET A 256 -30.40 -10.48 13.39
N ASN A 257 -31.73 -10.41 13.41
CA ASN A 257 -32.60 -11.47 12.89
C ASN A 257 -32.40 -11.75 11.39
N TRP A 258 -32.14 -10.72 10.58
CA TRP A 258 -31.93 -10.89 9.14
C TRP A 258 -30.67 -11.71 8.81
N LEU A 259 -29.55 -11.47 9.52
CA LEU A 259 -28.31 -12.19 9.27
C LEU A 259 -28.30 -13.59 9.91
N LYS A 260 -29.00 -13.76 11.04
CA LYS A 260 -29.29 -15.09 11.62
C LYS A 260 -30.07 -15.98 10.64
N ASN A 261 -31.09 -15.41 9.99
CA ASN A 261 -31.97 -16.13 9.07
C ASN A 261 -31.33 -16.35 7.69
N SER A 262 -30.19 -15.72 7.40
CA SER A 262 -29.51 -15.81 6.10
C SER A 262 -28.00 -16.02 6.26
N PRO A 263 -27.57 -17.23 6.65
CA PRO A 263 -26.15 -17.54 6.87
C PRO A 263 -25.28 -17.36 5.61
N ARG A 264 -25.87 -17.44 4.42
CA ARG A 264 -25.19 -17.16 3.14
C ARG A 264 -24.73 -15.70 3.00
N LEU A 265 -25.36 -14.76 3.72
CA LEU A 265 -25.00 -13.34 3.70
C LEU A 265 -23.84 -13.00 4.65
N VAL A 266 -23.44 -13.90 5.55
CA VAL A 266 -22.37 -13.65 6.52
C VAL A 266 -21.04 -13.35 5.82
N LEU A 267 -20.68 -14.14 4.80
CA LEU A 267 -19.44 -13.92 4.05
C LEU A 267 -19.47 -12.62 3.23
N PRO A 268 -20.50 -12.31 2.42
CA PRO A 268 -20.64 -11.01 1.76
C PRO A 268 -20.60 -9.81 2.71
N VAL A 269 -21.29 -9.87 3.84
CA VAL A 269 -21.30 -8.80 4.84
C VAL A 269 -19.92 -8.62 5.47
N ASN A 270 -19.23 -9.71 5.79
CA ASN A 270 -17.87 -9.64 6.33
C ASN A 270 -16.89 -9.05 5.30
N LEU A 271 -16.97 -9.47 4.03
CA LEU A 271 -16.14 -8.92 2.96
C LEU A 271 -16.43 -7.44 2.71
N GLY A 272 -17.70 -7.03 2.75
CA GLY A 272 -18.09 -5.62 2.67
C GLY A 272 -17.51 -4.79 3.81
N LEU A 273 -17.60 -5.27 5.06
CA LEU A 273 -17.03 -4.59 6.22
C LEU A 273 -15.50 -4.47 6.12
N ILE A 274 -14.81 -5.53 5.67
CA ILE A 274 -13.37 -5.51 5.44
C ILE A 274 -13.02 -4.50 4.35
N LEU A 275 -13.75 -4.49 3.23
CA LEU A 275 -13.53 -3.54 2.14
C LEU A 275 -13.72 -2.09 2.60
N THR A 276 -14.84 -1.77 3.26
CA THR A 276 -15.13 -0.41 3.74
C THR A 276 -14.08 0.05 4.76
N THR A 277 -13.70 -0.82 5.70
CA THR A 277 -12.71 -0.47 6.71
C THR A 277 -11.31 -0.34 6.09
N SER A 278 -10.96 -1.18 5.11
CA SER A 278 -9.67 -1.08 4.40
C SER A 278 -9.57 0.22 3.61
N LEU A 279 -10.63 0.63 2.92
CA LEU A 279 -10.68 1.90 2.19
C LEU A 279 -10.58 3.11 3.14
N ALA A 280 -11.23 3.04 4.31
CA ALA A 280 -11.15 4.08 5.32
C ALA A 280 -9.79 4.12 6.04
N ALA A 281 -9.11 2.98 6.16
CA ALA A 281 -7.85 2.85 6.87
C ALA A 281 -6.61 3.05 5.98
N LEU A 282 -6.75 2.89 4.66
CA LEU A 282 -5.69 3.15 3.67
C LEU A 282 -4.91 4.48 3.86
N PRO A 283 -5.53 5.59 4.30
CA PRO A 283 -4.84 6.86 4.53
C PRO A 283 -3.86 6.86 5.71
N PHE A 284 -3.89 5.81 6.54
CA PHE A 284 -2.93 5.60 7.63
C PHE A 284 -1.74 4.71 7.20
N ALA A 285 -1.74 4.19 5.96
CA ALA A 285 -0.69 3.33 5.39
C ALA A 285 0.37 4.14 4.64
#